data_AF-A0A922XAM9-F1
#
_entry.id   AF-A0A922XAM9-F1
#
_cell.length_a   1.000
_cell.length_b   1.000
_cell.length_c   1.000
_cell.angle_alpha   90.00
_cell.angle_beta   90.00
_cell.angle_gamma   90.00
#
_symmetry.space_group_name_H-M   'P 1'
#
loop_
_entity.id
_entity.type
_entity.pdbx_description
1 polymer ?
#
loop_
_entity_poly.entity_id
_entity_poly.type
_entity_poly.pdbx_seq_one_letter_code
_entity_poly.pdbx_strand_id
1 'polypeptide(L)' 'PRSTASRWVTASLGVATIVPTQLDDIKDFFVQADRAMYAVKDAGRNGVRAVRTGATFDTIAAALQP' A
#
# COMPACT_ATOMS: atom_id res chain seq x y z
N PRO A 1 -22.91 -19.38 5.68
CA PRO A 1 -21.78 -19.41 6.65
C PRO A 1 -21.78 -18.16 7.55
N ARG A 2 -21.89 -18.32 8.88
CA ARG A 2 -21.75 -17.19 9.83
C ARG A 2 -20.29 -17.10 10.28
N SER A 3 -19.75 -15.88 10.30
CA SER A 3 -18.44 -15.60 10.89
C SER A 3 -18.47 -15.92 12.38
N THR A 4 -17.49 -16.68 12.87
CA THR A 4 -17.30 -16.97 14.30
C THR A 4 -16.58 -15.84 15.04
N ALA A 5 -16.01 -14.85 14.32
CA ALA A 5 -15.18 -13.80 14.88
C ALA A 5 -15.94 -12.50 15.24
N SER A 6 -17.03 -12.18 14.54
CA SER A 6 -17.81 -10.96 14.76
C SER A 6 -19.21 -11.07 14.13
N ARG A 7 -20.17 -10.32 14.68
CA ARG A 7 -21.53 -10.17 14.15
C ARG A 7 -21.56 -9.49 12.77
N TRP A 8 -20.50 -8.73 12.43
CA TRP A 8 -20.42 -7.93 11.21
C TRP A 8 -19.19 -8.29 10.39
N VAL A 9 -19.35 -8.26 9.07
CA VAL A 9 -18.23 -8.37 8.13
C VAL A 9 -17.63 -6.99 7.95
N THR A 10 -16.31 -6.90 8.04
CA THR A 10 -15.53 -5.68 7.85
C THR A 10 -14.45 -5.91 6.81
N ALA A 11 -13.96 -4.83 6.18
CA ALA A 11 -12.85 -4.89 5.21
C ALA A 11 -11.64 -4.10 5.72
N SER A 12 -10.45 -4.47 5.27
CA SER A 12 -9.20 -3.71 5.49
C SER A 12 -8.67 -3.29 4.13
N LEU A 13 -8.43 -2.00 3.94
CA LEU A 13 -8.10 -1.43 2.64
C LEU A 13 -6.73 -0.77 2.65
N GLY A 14 -5.88 -1.16 1.71
CA GLY A 14 -4.67 -0.45 1.34
C GLY A 14 -4.86 0.31 0.04
N VAL A 15 -4.47 1.58 0.00
CA VAL A 15 -4.65 2.45 -1.16
C VAL A 15 -3.29 3.04 -1.52
N ALA A 16 -2.89 2.89 -2.79
CA ALA A 16 -1.73 3.59 -3.34
C ALA A 16 -2.18 4.68 -4.32
N THR A 17 -1.45 5.79 -4.34
CA THR A 17 -1.63 6.90 -5.30
C THR A 17 -0.30 7.26 -5.93
N ILE A 18 -0.30 7.60 -7.23
CA ILE A 18 0.91 7.93 -7.99
C ILE A 18 0.60 9.00 -9.05
N VAL A 19 1.58 9.85 -9.33
CA VAL A 19 1.65 10.63 -10.57
C VAL A 19 2.72 9.93 -11.42
N PRO A 20 2.34 9.16 -12.47
CA PRO A 20 3.28 8.27 -13.15
C PRO A 20 4.40 9.01 -13.88
N THR A 21 5.59 8.41 -13.88
CA THR A 21 6.78 8.83 -14.62
C THR A 21 7.38 7.64 -15.36
N GLN A 22 8.39 7.89 -16.21
CA GLN A 22 9.11 6.82 -16.92
C GLN A 22 9.99 5.95 -16.01
N LEU A 23 10.23 6.37 -14.77
CA LEU A 23 11.08 5.67 -13.81
C LEU A 23 10.28 4.75 -12.89
N ASP A 24 8.96 4.73 -13.01
CA ASP A 24 8.07 3.94 -12.17
C ASP A 24 7.83 2.55 -12.75
N ASP A 25 7.93 1.53 -11.90
CA ASP A 25 7.35 0.22 -12.20
C ASP A 25 5.91 0.16 -11.69
N ILE A 26 4.97 -0.11 -12.60
CA ILE A 26 3.56 -0.30 -12.27
C ILE A 26 3.34 -1.46 -11.28
N LYS A 27 4.21 -2.47 -11.28
CA LYS A 27 4.14 -3.57 -10.30
C LYS A 27 4.39 -3.06 -8.89
N ASP A 28 5.35 -2.14 -8.73
CA ASP A 28 5.64 -1.55 -7.43
C ASP A 28 4.44 -0.75 -6.91
N PHE A 29 3.71 -0.05 -7.78
CA PHE A 29 2.46 0.63 -7.41
C PHE A 29 1.45 -0.33 -6.76
N PHE A 30 1.22 -1.52 -7.35
CA PHE A 30 0.33 -2.52 -6.77
C PHE A 30 0.88 -3.12 -5.46
N VAL A 31 2.19 -3.37 -5.40
CA VAL A 31 2.85 -3.87 -4.17
C VAL A 31 2.69 -2.87 -3.02
N GLN A 32 2.76 -1.57 -3.28
CA GLN A 32 2.56 -0.56 -2.23
C GLN A 32 1.12 -0.55 -1.69
N ALA A 33 0.12 -0.73 -2.55
CA ALA A 33 -1.27 -0.87 -2.10
C ALA A 33 -1.46 -2.12 -1.23
N ASP A 34 -0.89 -3.26 -1.65
CA ASP A 34 -0.95 -4.52 -0.90
C ASP A 34 -0.25 -4.40 0.46
N ARG A 35 0.96 -3.82 0.51
CA ARG A 35 1.68 -3.55 1.76
C ARG A 35 0.89 -2.64 2.69
N ALA A 36 0.26 -1.59 2.16
CA ALA A 36 -0.60 -0.72 2.96
C ALA A 36 -1.80 -1.48 3.56
N MET A 37 -2.39 -2.43 2.82
CA MET A 37 -3.46 -3.29 3.33
C MET A 37 -2.95 -4.21 4.45
N TYR A 38 -1.79 -4.83 4.27
CA TYR A 38 -1.19 -5.67 5.32
C TYR A 38 -0.93 -4.88 6.59
N ALA A 39 -0.42 -3.65 6.49
CA ALA A 39 -0.23 -2.79 7.65
C ALA A 39 -1.56 -2.48 8.39
N VAL A 40 -2.69 -2.35 7.68
CA VAL A 40 -4.01 -2.23 8.32
C VAL A 40 -4.39 -3.52 9.06
N LYS A 41 -4.12 -4.68 8.47
CA LYS A 41 -4.42 -5.98 9.11
C LYS A 41 -3.63 -6.14 10.41
N ASP A 42 -2.35 -5.78 10.39
CA ASP A 42 -1.47 -5.86 11.56
C ASP A 42 -1.86 -4.85 12.65
N ALA A 43 -2.41 -3.70 12.26
CA ALA A 43 -2.91 -2.67 13.17
C ALA A 43 -4.29 -2.98 13.78
N GLY A 44 -4.89 -4.14 13.52
CA GLY A 44 -6.18 -4.55 14.09
C GLY A 44 -7.34 -4.67 13.11
N ARG A 45 -7.08 -4.56 11.79
CA ARG A 45 -8.09 -4.70 10.71
C ARG A 45 -9.12 -3.57 10.73
N ASN A 46 -10.21 -3.73 9.93
CA ASN A 46 -11.33 -2.77 9.82
C ASN A 46 -10.89 -1.31 9.69
N GLY A 47 -9.99 -1.03 8.75
CA GLY A 47 -9.39 0.29 8.58
C GLY A 47 -8.93 0.55 7.16
N VAL A 48 -8.39 1.75 6.94
CA VAL A 48 -7.88 2.21 5.65
C VAL A 48 -6.51 2.82 5.85
N ARG A 49 -5.55 2.50 4.97
CA ARG A 49 -4.26 3.16 4.90
C ARG A 49 -3.96 3.59 3.47
N ALA A 50 -3.68 4.88 3.30
CA ALA A 50 -3.28 5.45 2.03
C ALA A 50 -1.77 5.74 2.02
N VAL A 51 -1.14 5.47 0.88
CA VAL A 51 0.26 5.79 0.61
C VAL A 51 0.37 6.52 -0.72
N ARG A 52 1.34 7.43 -0.79
CA ARG A 52 1.76 8.04 -2.05
C ARG A 52 3.04 7.33 -2.49
N THR A 53 3.07 6.88 -3.73
CA THR A 53 4.20 6.16 -4.32
C THR A 53 4.62 6.84 -5.63
N GLY A 54 5.73 6.36 -6.17
CA GLY A 54 6.40 6.86 -7.35
C GLY A 54 7.85 7.20 -7.05
N ALA A 55 8.68 7.26 -8.09
CA ALA A 55 10.07 7.66 -8.00
C ALA A 55 10.15 9.11 -7.53
N THR A 56 10.63 9.31 -6.30
CA THR A 56 11.01 10.64 -5.83
C THR A 56 12.48 10.88 -6.17
N PHE A 57 12.86 12.15 -6.26
CA PHE A 57 14.26 12.55 -6.41
C PHE A 57 15.16 11.89 -5.35
N ASP A 58 14.67 11.76 -4.10
CA ASP A 58 15.42 11.12 -3.01
C ASP A 58 15.67 9.62 -3.27
N THR A 59 14.68 8.89 -3.80
CA THR A 59 14.82 7.47 -4.14
C THR A 59 15.80 7.27 -5.31
N ILE A 60 15.77 8.16 -6.30
CA ILE A 60 16.71 8.14 -7.43
C ILE A 60 18.13 8.51 -6.97
N ALA A 61 18.26 9.53 -6.12
CA ALA A 61 19.55 9.93 -5.55
C ALA A 61 20.18 8.80 -4.75
N ALA A 62 19.39 8.03 -3.98
CA ALA A 62 19.86 6.86 -3.24
C ALA A 62 20.28 5.70 -4.16
N ALA A 63 19.62 5.50 -5.31
CA ALA A 63 19.95 4.44 -6.27
C ALA A 63 21.20 4.74 -7.13
N LEU A 64 21.63 6.02 -7.20
CA LEU A 64 22.79 6.47 -7.96
C LEU A 64 24.07 6.62 -7.12
N GLN A 65 24.02 6.32 -5.82
CA GLN A 65 25.21 6.30 -4.96
C GLN A 65 25.92 4.93 -5.04
N PRO A 66 27.24 4.90 -5.29
CA PRO A 66 28.01 3.68 -5.53
C PRO A 66 28.17 2.78 -4.30
#